data_AF-A0A522G7Y2-F1
#
_entry.id   AF-A0A522G7Y2-F1
#
_cell.length_a   1.000
_cell.length_b   1.000
_cell.length_c   1.000
_cell.angle_alpha   90.00
_cell.angle_beta   90.00
_cell.angle_gamma   90.00
#
_symmetry.space_group_name_H-M   'P 1'
#
loop_
_entity.id
_entity.type
_entity.pdbx_description
1 polymer ?
#
loop_
_entity_poly.entity_id
_entity_poly.type
_entity_poly.pdbx_seq_one_letter_code
_entity_poly.pdbx_strand_id
1 'polypeptide(L)'
;MSINEDPSLALTSDSEITNADKINAQANESAKYTIRIFSSQGTLLSTVTRAGKSFTIPLNNLRDGIYVIELNDGKNSYRQQLIVKHN
;
A
#
# COMPACT_ATOMS: atom_id res chain seq x y z
N MET A 1 36.66 -4.33 -24.23
CA MET A 1 35.84 -3.11 -24.36
C MET A 1 34.40 -3.58 -24.50
N SER A 2 33.55 -3.27 -23.52
CA SER A 2 32.15 -3.72 -23.46
C SER A 2 31.26 -2.88 -24.38
N ILE A 3 30.17 -3.48 -24.87
CA ILE A 3 28.85 -2.86 -24.90
C ILE A 3 27.78 -3.94 -24.63
N ASN A 4 26.99 -3.73 -23.59
CA ASN A 4 25.65 -4.30 -23.43
C ASN A 4 24.77 -3.72 -24.55
N GLU A 5 23.71 -4.42 -24.98
CA GLU A 5 22.34 -3.86 -25.11
C GLU A 5 21.32 -5.00 -25.05
N ASP A 6 20.33 -4.82 -24.18
CA ASP A 6 19.10 -5.61 -24.05
C ASP A 6 18.10 -5.15 -25.12
N PRO A 7 17.38 -6.07 -25.80
CA PRO A 7 16.13 -5.71 -26.46
C PRO A 7 14.94 -6.53 -25.92
N SER A 8 14.17 -5.85 -25.08
CA SER A 8 12.71 -5.86 -24.92
C SER A 8 11.88 -7.03 -25.47
N LEU A 9 11.13 -7.65 -24.54
CA LEU A 9 9.67 -7.88 -24.59
C LEU A 9 9.02 -8.07 -25.97
N ALA A 10 8.75 -9.33 -26.32
CA ALA A 10 7.61 -9.69 -27.16
C ALA A 10 7.06 -11.03 -26.69
N LEU A 11 5.96 -11.00 -25.91
CA LEU A 11 5.08 -12.15 -25.82
C LEU A 11 3.66 -11.66 -26.09
N THR A 12 3.21 -12.06 -27.27
CA THR A 12 1.90 -11.87 -27.88
C THR A 12 0.83 -12.56 -27.04
N SER A 13 -0.34 -11.94 -26.99
CA SER A 13 -1.58 -12.54 -26.52
C SER A 13 -1.79 -13.90 -27.18
N ASP A 14 -1.81 -14.97 -26.39
CA ASP A 14 -2.75 -16.08 -26.53
C ASP A 14 -2.64 -17.00 -25.29
N SER A 15 -3.79 -17.17 -24.64
CA SER A 15 -4.15 -18.09 -23.55
C SER A 15 -3.10 -19.09 -23.04
N GLU A 16 -2.26 -18.70 -22.08
CA GLU A 16 -1.77 -19.57 -21.02
C GLU A 16 -1.63 -18.72 -19.73
N ILE A 17 -2.57 -18.87 -18.79
CA ILE A 17 -2.43 -18.32 -17.43
C ILE A 17 -1.30 -19.11 -16.75
N THR A 18 -0.08 -18.70 -17.02
CA THR A 18 1.14 -19.27 -16.47
C THR A 18 1.25 -18.87 -15.00
N ASN A 19 1.80 -19.77 -14.17
CA ASN A 19 1.95 -19.64 -12.72
C ASN A 19 2.54 -18.29 -12.24
N ALA A 20 3.13 -17.47 -13.11
CA ALA A 20 3.57 -16.11 -12.81
C ALA A 20 2.44 -15.20 -12.30
N ASP A 21 1.22 -15.28 -12.85
CA ASP A 21 0.10 -14.44 -12.39
C ASP A 21 -0.45 -14.91 -11.04
N LYS A 22 -0.45 -16.22 -10.78
CA LYS A 22 -0.78 -16.77 -9.45
C LYS A 22 0.30 -16.47 -8.41
N ILE A 23 1.58 -16.54 -8.78
CA ILE A 23 2.70 -16.20 -7.88
C ILE A 23 2.66 -14.70 -7.57
N ASN A 24 2.36 -13.83 -8.55
CA ASN A 24 2.17 -12.41 -8.31
C ASN A 24 0.91 -12.12 -7.48
N ALA A 25 -0.22 -12.76 -7.74
CA ALA A 25 -1.42 -12.59 -6.93
C ALA A 25 -1.18 -13.02 -5.46
N GLN A 26 -0.53 -14.17 -5.26
CA GLN A 26 -0.29 -14.74 -3.93
C GLN A 26 0.81 -14.01 -3.14
N ALA A 27 1.86 -13.51 -3.81
CA ALA A 27 2.84 -12.62 -3.19
C ALA A 27 2.21 -11.28 -2.77
N ASN A 28 1.26 -10.76 -3.55
CA ASN A 28 0.61 -9.50 -3.28
C ASN A 28 -0.51 -9.59 -2.22
N GLU A 29 -1.18 -10.73 -2.07
CA GLU A 29 -2.05 -11.00 -0.92
C GLU A 29 -1.27 -11.19 0.39
N SER A 30 0.03 -11.50 0.29
CA SER A 30 0.91 -11.69 1.45
C SER A 30 1.51 -10.38 1.99
N ALA A 31 1.44 -9.28 1.24
CA ALA A 31 1.97 -8.00 1.69
C ALA A 31 1.13 -7.48 2.87
N LYS A 32 1.73 -7.45 4.07
CA LYS A 32 1.10 -6.96 5.29
C LYS A 32 1.63 -5.58 5.61
N TYR A 33 0.71 -4.67 5.88
CA TYR A 33 1.01 -3.31 6.28
C TYR A 33 0.48 -3.02 7.68
N THR A 34 1.29 -2.30 8.46
CA THR A 34 0.87 -1.67 9.70
C THR A 34 0.53 -0.22 9.40
N ILE A 35 -0.72 0.15 9.67
CA ILE A 35 -1.23 1.51 9.45
C ILE A 35 -1.40 2.17 10.80
N ARG A 36 -0.84 3.36 10.97
CA ARG A 36 -0.96 4.18 12.17
C ARG A 36 -1.61 5.52 11.83
N ILE A 37 -2.55 5.97 12.64
CA ILE A 37 -3.19 7.28 12.50
C ILE A 37 -2.81 8.13 13.70
N PHE A 38 -2.28 9.32 13.45
CA PHE A 38 -1.89 10.28 14.48
C PHE A 38 -2.75 11.54 14.40
N SER A 39 -3.01 12.17 15.53
CA SER A 39 -3.55 13.54 15.59
C SER A 39 -2.52 14.55 15.05
N SER A 40 -2.95 15.79 14.80
CA SER A 40 -2.03 16.88 14.42
C SER A 40 -0.96 17.19 15.47
N GLN A 41 -1.17 16.78 16.74
CA GLN A 41 -0.18 16.91 17.81
C GLN A 41 0.76 15.70 17.92
N GLY A 42 0.63 14.70 17.05
CA GLY A 42 1.45 13.50 17.05
C GLY A 42 0.98 12.37 17.99
N THR A 43 -0.20 12.51 18.61
CA THR A 43 -0.79 11.45 19.44
C THR A 43 -1.26 10.29 18.57
N LEU A 44 -0.84 9.06 18.85
CA LEU A 44 -1.32 7.86 18.16
C LEU A 44 -2.78 7.59 18.54
N LEU A 45 -3.68 7.58 17.55
CA LEU A 45 -5.12 7.37 17.72
C LEU A 45 -5.55 5.96 17.33
N SER A 46 -4.90 5.36 16.34
CA SER A 46 -5.26 4.04 15.84
C SER A 46 -4.06 3.32 15.25
N THR A 47 -4.01 2.00 15.43
CA THR A 47 -3.08 1.09 14.78
C THR A 47 -3.85 -0.09 14.24
N VAL A 48 -3.65 -0.42 12.97
CA VAL A 48 -4.33 -1.54 12.33
C VAL A 48 -3.42 -2.25 11.34
N THR A 49 -3.51 -3.57 11.30
CA THR A 49 -2.82 -4.38 10.29
C THR A 49 -3.79 -4.76 9.17
N ARG A 50 -3.37 -4.57 7.93
CA ARG A 50 -4.11 -4.96 6.72
C ARG A 50 -3.19 -5.68 5.75
N ALA A 51 -3.77 -6.55 4.94
CA ALA A 51 -3.06 -7.27 3.90
C ALA A 51 -3.68 -6.97 2.54
N GLY A 52 -2.92 -7.19 1.47
CA GLY A 52 -3.36 -6.98 0.10
C GLY A 52 -3.05 -5.59 -0.44
N LYS A 53 -3.35 -5.39 -1.73
CA LYS A 53 -3.02 -4.16 -2.49
C LYS A 53 -3.93 -2.97 -2.15
N SER A 54 -5.08 -3.20 -1.54
CA SER A 54 -6.07 -2.17 -1.23
C SER A 54 -6.89 -2.56 -0.02
N PHE A 55 -7.17 -1.59 0.84
CA PHE A 55 -7.96 -1.77 2.05
C PHE A 55 -8.63 -0.44 2.42
N THR A 56 -9.76 -0.54 3.13
CA THR A 56 -10.50 0.62 3.63
C THR A 56 -10.16 0.89 5.09
N ILE A 57 -9.98 2.16 5.43
CA ILE A 57 -9.77 2.61 6.80
C ILE A 57 -11.01 3.41 7.22
N PRO A 58 -11.78 2.96 8.23
CA PRO A 58 -12.94 3.70 8.70
C PRO A 58 -12.51 4.97 9.44
N LEU A 59 -13.07 6.12 9.04
CA LEU A 59 -12.76 7.44 9.60
C LEU A 59 -13.90 8.01 10.48
N ASN A 60 -14.98 7.27 10.65
CA ASN A 60 -16.20 7.67 11.35
C ASN A 60 -16.01 8.03 12.83
N ASN A 61 -14.95 7.54 13.47
CA ASN A 61 -14.63 7.86 14.86
C ASN A 61 -13.67 9.06 14.99
N LEU A 62 -13.20 9.61 13.87
CA LEU A 62 -12.36 10.81 13.86
C LEU A 62 -13.25 12.04 13.80
N ARG A 63 -12.88 13.09 14.52
CA ARG A 63 -13.55 14.39 14.43
C ARG A 63 -12.97 15.19 13.25
N ASP A 64 -13.61 16.30 12.91
CA ASP A 64 -13.05 17.27 11.98
C ASP A 64 -11.64 17.70 12.41
N GLY A 65 -10.71 17.71 11.47
CA GLY A 65 -9.33 18.06 11.75
C GLY A 65 -8.30 17.47 10.80
N ILE A 66 -7.04 17.68 11.16
CA ILE A 66 -5.87 17.23 10.42
C ILE A 66 -5.25 16.04 11.14
N TYR A 67 -4.95 15.00 10.38
CA TYR A 67 -4.36 13.75 10.84
C TYR A 67 -3.17 13.38 9.98
N VAL A 68 -2.28 12.57 10.52
CA VAL A 68 -1.19 11.93 9.77
C VAL A 68 -1.45 10.44 9.73
N ILE A 69 -1.50 9.88 8.52
CA ILE A 69 -1.52 8.44 8.30
C ILE A 69 -0.11 8.01 7.98
N GLU A 70 0.35 6.98 8.68
CA GLU A 70 1.59 6.29 8.39
C GLU A 70 1.30 4.86 7.97
N LEU A 71 1.92 4.42 6.88
CA LEU A 71 1.89 3.07 6.36
C LEU A 71 3.28 2.46 6.45
N ASN A 72 3.42 1.32 7.13
CA ASN A 72 4.68 0.60 7.28
C ASN A 72 4.57 -0.82 6.74
N ASP A 73 5.49 -1.23 5.87
CA ASP A 73 5.55 -2.57 5.25
C ASP A 73 6.57 -3.51 5.94
N GLY A 74 7.13 -3.09 7.08
CA GLY A 74 8.22 -3.75 7.80
C GLY A 74 9.63 -3.29 7.38
N LYS A 75 9.77 -2.61 6.24
CA LYS A 75 11.05 -2.09 5.72
C LYS A 75 11.02 -0.58 5.52
N ASN A 76 9.95 -0.08 4.93
CA ASN A 76 9.71 1.31 4.58
C ASN A 76 8.55 1.88 5.39
N SER A 77 8.55 3.20 5.54
CA SER A 77 7.47 3.96 6.15
C SER A 77 7.05 5.09 5.23
N TYR A 78 5.76 5.19 4.94
CA TYR A 78 5.16 6.22 4.09
C TYR A 78 4.20 7.04 4.93
N ARG A 79 4.27 8.37 4.81
CA ARG A 79 3.43 9.29 5.59
C ARG A 79 2.64 10.20 4.68
N GLN A 80 1.36 10.41 5.03
CA GLN A 80 0.46 11.30 4.31
C GLN A 80 -0.43 12.07 5.30
N GLN A 81 -0.71 13.34 4.97
CA GLN A 81 -1.68 14.14 5.71
C GLN A 81 -3.09 13.85 5.21
N LEU A 82 -4.02 13.65 6.15
CA LEU A 82 -5.46 13.48 5.93
C LEU A 82 -6.21 14.63 6.57
N ILE A 83 -7.15 15.24 5.84
CA ILE A 83 -8.07 16.24 6.36
C ILE A 83 -9.45 15.58 6.45
N VAL A 84 -10.02 15.52 7.65
CA VAL A 84 -11.37 15.02 7.89
C VAL A 84 -12.29 16.22 8.09
N LYS A 85 -13.42 16.21 7.39
CA LYS A 85 -14.49 17.20 7.52
C LYS A 85 -15.83 16.50 7.35
N HIS A 86 -16.68 16.55 8.37
CA HIS A 86 -18.06 16.11 8.31
C HIS A 86 -18.92 17.26 7.77
N ASN A 87 -19.94 16.92 6.99
CA ASN A 87 -20.89 17.88 6.44
C ASN A 87 -22.08 18.08 7.38
#